data_AF-A0A2C1E218-F1
#
_entry.id   AF-A0A2C1E218-F1
#
_cell.length_a   1.000
_cell.length_b   1.000
_cell.length_c   1.000
_cell.angle_alpha   90.00
_cell.angle_beta   90.00
_cell.angle_gamma   90.00
#
_symmetry.space_group_name_H-M   'P 1'
#
loop_
_entity.id
_entity.type
_entity.pdbx_description
1 polymer ?
#
loop_
_entity_poly.entity_id
_entity_poly.type
_entity_poly.pdbx_seq_one_letter_code
_entity_poly.pdbx_strand_id
1 'polypeptide(L)'
;MMNQKDKDRKEQVAHIIEIPDEYRLVVDDQEGVDDPYHLLWWEHKEDEEKQIQISLNRHTGNLIEFRIDDENYFLSDKEAIEENKAREIANICIKKYMEERLEFYTYVSIKGDWRGWKEINYMQEVNGYPLPNTGCVVRVHPSGNVVHFHYNGQKAIEKKPLWPIEIVEENVVLEALKARQDMRLVFVDLTYSSCKYENGEEIKGYHLVYEPEPSHAFIDASTGKNLFGPDHYKLPPTVAVTKPEKSSRQDDIFDLFDWDKESFTKVDETENEDEIRIKFVPKEELQKQKEEKNPYLMNEFFKKHLPMLKYNNLVGITIDKSTNELIGFIKLTDDKEVKQILSREECLQKALQFLERVIPDVTQYLRLWEEHEEAEDGIERFTFSVYVNGIPINYMQFMININTENGAVMHYSGEPSNFIKELLTYETTPKVTKEKALEIYQEAIRVKLEWFIDHDAEETKYELLYKQTTDENHKEPFECSREIRYIDAHTGEKIWSK
;
A
#
# COMPACT_ATOMS: atom_id res chain seq x y z
N MET A 1 -10.79 -36.44 9.49
CA MET A 1 -11.71 -36.33 10.63
C MET A 1 -11.70 -34.87 11.06
N MET A 2 -12.84 -34.18 11.07
CA MET A 2 -12.91 -32.74 11.37
C MET A 2 -12.60 -32.51 12.86
N ASN A 3 -11.82 -31.49 13.19
CA ASN A 3 -11.51 -31.14 14.59
C ASN A 3 -12.80 -30.68 15.29
N GLN A 4 -13.00 -31.04 16.57
CA GLN A 4 -14.17 -30.60 17.35
C GLN A 4 -14.28 -29.08 17.38
N LYS A 5 -13.16 -28.38 17.55
CA LYS A 5 -13.11 -26.90 17.55
C LYS A 5 -13.63 -26.30 16.25
N ASP A 6 -13.24 -26.87 15.10
CA ASP A 6 -13.71 -26.44 13.78
C ASP A 6 -15.23 -26.62 13.68
N LYS A 7 -15.75 -27.76 14.13
CA LYS A 7 -17.19 -28.05 14.14
C LYS A 7 -17.97 -27.05 15.00
N ASP A 8 -17.47 -26.73 16.19
CA ASP A 8 -18.10 -25.77 17.11
C ASP A 8 -18.14 -24.36 16.49
N ARG A 9 -17.07 -23.94 15.80
CA ARG A 9 -17.02 -22.64 15.12
C ARG A 9 -17.90 -22.57 13.88
N LYS A 10 -17.98 -23.65 13.09
CA LYS A 10 -18.94 -23.73 11.97
C LYS A 10 -20.38 -23.62 12.46
N GLU A 11 -20.73 -24.25 13.58
CA GLU A 11 -22.06 -24.13 14.19
C GLU A 11 -22.33 -22.71 14.69
N GLN A 12 -21.33 -22.07 15.32
CA GLN A 12 -21.44 -20.67 15.79
C GLN A 12 -21.83 -19.71 14.66
N VAL A 13 -21.20 -19.84 13.49
CA VAL A 13 -21.39 -18.91 12.35
C VAL A 13 -22.37 -19.40 11.30
N ALA A 14 -23.03 -20.55 11.49
CA ALA A 14 -23.97 -21.13 10.52
C ALA A 14 -25.16 -20.20 10.20
N HIS A 15 -25.51 -19.31 11.13
CA HIS A 15 -26.53 -18.28 10.91
C HIS A 15 -26.05 -17.12 10.01
N ILE A 16 -24.73 -16.99 9.80
CA ILE A 16 -24.08 -16.05 8.87
C ILE A 16 -23.95 -16.72 7.51
N ILE A 17 -23.19 -17.81 7.47
CA ILE A 17 -22.91 -18.59 6.27
C ILE A 17 -22.68 -20.05 6.63
N GLU A 18 -23.11 -20.95 5.76
CA GLU A 18 -22.75 -22.37 5.85
C GLU A 18 -21.34 -22.56 5.34
N ILE A 19 -20.42 -23.09 6.16
CA ILE A 19 -19.03 -23.36 5.80
C ILE A 19 -18.88 -24.83 5.41
N PRO A 20 -18.58 -25.15 4.13
CA PRO A 20 -18.48 -26.51 3.64
C PRO A 20 -17.38 -27.32 4.34
N ASP A 21 -17.46 -28.64 4.27
CA ASP A 21 -16.48 -29.53 4.87
C ASP A 21 -15.12 -29.48 4.16
N GLU A 22 -15.05 -28.97 2.93
CA GLU A 22 -13.82 -28.74 2.17
C GLU A 22 -12.97 -27.60 2.77
N TYR A 23 -13.55 -26.79 3.65
CA TYR A 23 -12.88 -25.73 4.39
C TYR A 23 -12.47 -26.19 5.79
N ARG A 24 -11.25 -25.83 6.21
CA ARG A 24 -10.69 -26.13 7.54
C ARG A 24 -10.40 -24.84 8.29
N LEU A 25 -10.73 -24.80 9.58
CA LEU A 25 -10.39 -23.67 10.45
C LEU A 25 -8.86 -23.56 10.58
N VAL A 26 -8.33 -22.37 10.39
CA VAL A 26 -6.90 -22.04 10.54
C VAL A 26 -6.63 -20.92 11.52
N VAL A 27 -7.57 -19.99 11.72
CA VAL A 27 -7.49 -18.94 12.76
C VAL A 27 -8.77 -18.96 13.60
N ASP A 28 -8.59 -18.90 14.91
CA ASP A 28 -9.60 -18.61 15.92
C ASP A 28 -8.92 -17.78 17.00
N ASP A 29 -8.84 -16.48 16.72
CA ASP A 29 -8.12 -15.52 17.54
C ASP A 29 -9.07 -14.65 18.36
N GLN A 30 -8.88 -14.73 19.68
CA GLN A 30 -9.65 -14.01 20.69
C GLN A 30 -8.74 -13.15 21.58
N GLU A 31 -7.45 -13.05 21.28
CA GLU A 31 -6.46 -12.38 22.14
C GLU A 31 -6.41 -10.85 21.90
N GLY A 32 -5.90 -10.10 22.89
CA GLY A 32 -5.79 -8.63 22.90
C GLY A 32 -6.80 -7.94 23.81
N VAL A 33 -6.39 -7.43 24.98
CA VAL A 33 -7.31 -6.89 26.01
C VAL A 33 -8.13 -5.68 25.52
N ASP A 34 -7.60 -4.92 24.57
CA ASP A 34 -8.18 -3.66 24.07
C ASP A 34 -8.81 -3.77 22.67
N ASP A 35 -8.71 -4.94 22.03
CA ASP A 35 -9.26 -5.18 20.70
C ASP A 35 -10.67 -5.80 20.82
N PRO A 36 -11.74 -5.23 20.21
CA PRO A 36 -13.08 -5.79 20.26
C PRO A 36 -13.35 -6.93 19.26
N TYR A 37 -12.38 -7.40 18.48
CA TYR A 37 -12.59 -8.39 17.41
C TYR A 37 -12.36 -9.84 17.86
N HIS A 38 -13.18 -10.76 17.37
CA HIS A 38 -12.95 -12.22 17.38
C HIS A 38 -12.86 -12.65 15.91
N LEU A 39 -11.65 -12.99 15.46
CA LEU A 39 -11.37 -13.35 14.08
C LEU A 39 -11.42 -14.87 13.90
N LEU A 40 -12.21 -15.31 12.92
CA LEU A 40 -12.33 -16.70 12.48
C LEU A 40 -11.97 -16.78 11.00
N TRP A 41 -11.09 -17.74 10.65
CA TRP A 41 -10.61 -17.90 9.28
C TRP A 41 -10.58 -19.39 8.90
N TRP A 42 -11.15 -19.72 7.75
CA TRP A 42 -11.05 -21.02 7.11
C TRP A 42 -10.33 -20.95 5.76
N GLU A 43 -9.49 -21.94 5.49
CA GLU A 43 -8.86 -22.19 4.18
C GLU A 43 -9.50 -23.41 3.52
N HIS A 44 -9.59 -23.39 2.19
CA HIS A 44 -9.94 -24.58 1.43
C HIS A 44 -8.78 -25.59 1.51
N LYS A 45 -9.11 -26.88 1.69
CA LYS A 45 -8.12 -27.95 1.93
C LYS A 45 -7.18 -28.21 0.74
N GLU A 46 -7.62 -27.92 -0.48
CA GLU A 46 -6.85 -28.14 -1.70
C GLU A 46 -6.22 -26.87 -2.28
N ASP A 47 -6.61 -25.69 -1.78
CA ASP A 47 -6.23 -24.39 -2.35
C ASP A 47 -6.27 -23.31 -1.26
N GLU A 48 -5.12 -23.01 -0.65
CA GLU A 48 -5.07 -22.11 0.53
C GLU A 48 -5.38 -20.64 0.18
N GLU A 49 -5.40 -20.27 -1.10
CA GLU A 49 -5.85 -18.95 -1.57
C GLU A 49 -7.38 -18.79 -1.45
N LYS A 50 -8.12 -19.91 -1.41
CA LYS A 50 -9.57 -19.90 -1.22
C LYS A 50 -9.93 -19.84 0.25
N GLN A 51 -10.56 -18.74 0.65
CA GLN A 51 -10.69 -18.41 2.06
C GLN A 51 -12.08 -17.90 2.44
N ILE A 52 -12.45 -18.14 3.70
CA ILE A 52 -13.62 -17.55 4.34
C ILE A 52 -13.16 -16.92 5.64
N GLN A 53 -13.41 -15.63 5.80
CA GLN A 53 -13.05 -14.86 6.98
C GLN A 53 -14.31 -14.27 7.61
N ILE A 54 -14.40 -14.34 8.94
CA ILE A 54 -15.51 -13.78 9.72
C ILE A 54 -14.93 -13.10 10.95
N SER A 55 -15.24 -11.81 11.11
CA SER A 55 -14.89 -11.00 12.27
C SER A 55 -16.15 -10.68 13.05
N LEU A 56 -16.18 -11.10 14.31
CA LEU A 56 -17.27 -10.83 15.25
C LEU A 56 -16.82 -9.84 16.32
N ASN A 57 -17.74 -9.06 16.85
CA ASN A 57 -17.50 -8.34 18.09
C ASN A 57 -17.40 -9.34 19.26
N ARG A 58 -16.29 -9.42 19.95
CA ARG A 58 -16.07 -10.42 21.02
C ARG A 58 -17.00 -10.25 22.23
N HIS A 59 -17.52 -9.04 22.47
CA HIS A 59 -18.37 -8.76 23.62
C HIS A 59 -19.85 -8.96 23.33
N THR A 60 -20.30 -8.65 22.11
CA THR A 60 -21.71 -8.71 21.72
C THR A 60 -22.04 -9.91 20.82
N GLY A 61 -21.04 -10.49 20.15
CA GLY A 61 -21.21 -11.51 19.11
C GLY A 61 -21.72 -10.96 17.78
N ASN A 62 -21.90 -9.65 17.65
CA ASN A 62 -22.40 -9.03 16.43
C ASN A 62 -21.39 -9.16 15.29
N LEU A 63 -21.89 -9.41 14.08
CA LEU A 63 -21.08 -9.47 12.87
C LEU A 63 -20.49 -8.09 12.55
N ILE A 64 -19.18 -8.03 12.41
CA ILE A 64 -18.46 -6.83 11.97
C ILE A 64 -18.12 -6.97 10.49
N GLU A 65 -17.57 -8.12 10.12
CA GLU A 65 -17.19 -8.39 8.74
C GLU A 65 -17.32 -9.88 8.43
N PHE A 66 -17.70 -10.20 7.20
CA PHE A 66 -17.33 -11.47 6.61
C PHE A 66 -16.94 -11.28 5.15
N ARG A 67 -16.05 -12.16 4.68
CA ARG A 67 -15.54 -12.16 3.32
C ARG A 67 -15.33 -13.59 2.83
N ILE A 68 -15.69 -13.83 1.57
CA ILE A 68 -15.42 -15.05 0.84
C ILE A 68 -14.49 -14.72 -0.32
N ASP A 69 -13.27 -15.24 -0.25
CA ASP A 69 -12.26 -15.16 -1.31
C ASP A 69 -12.19 -16.50 -2.04
N ASP A 70 -13.34 -16.97 -2.54
CA ASP A 70 -13.43 -18.12 -3.44
C ASP A 70 -14.48 -17.80 -4.51
N GLU A 71 -14.00 -17.52 -5.72
CA GLU A 71 -14.87 -17.18 -6.86
C GLU A 71 -15.83 -18.32 -7.23
N ASN A 72 -15.47 -19.57 -6.91
CA ASN A 72 -16.27 -20.74 -7.24
C ASN A 72 -17.17 -21.18 -6.08
N TYR A 73 -17.15 -20.46 -4.96
CA TYR A 73 -17.96 -20.77 -3.79
C TYR A 73 -19.45 -20.83 -4.13
N PHE A 74 -19.88 -19.88 -4.97
CA PHE A 74 -21.21 -19.85 -5.53
C PHE A 74 -21.15 -20.00 -7.04
N LEU A 75 -21.80 -21.03 -7.56
CA LEU A 75 -21.98 -21.17 -8.99
C LEU A 75 -23.11 -20.24 -9.46
N SER A 76 -22.92 -19.61 -10.62
CA SER A 76 -23.97 -18.86 -11.29
C SER A 76 -23.87 -19.00 -12.80
N ASP A 77 -24.99 -19.27 -13.43
CA ASP A 77 -25.13 -19.20 -14.89
C ASP A 77 -25.35 -17.75 -15.38
N LYS A 78 -25.38 -16.77 -14.45
CA LYS A 78 -25.59 -15.36 -14.76
C LYS A 78 -24.27 -14.62 -14.81
N GLU A 79 -24.11 -13.80 -15.84
CA GLU A 79 -22.95 -12.92 -15.99
C GLU A 79 -22.95 -11.77 -14.97
N ALA A 80 -24.12 -11.27 -14.57
CA ALA A 80 -24.24 -10.20 -13.57
C ALA A 80 -25.61 -10.23 -12.87
N ILE A 81 -25.68 -9.61 -11.69
CA ILE A 81 -26.94 -9.34 -10.98
C ILE A 81 -27.44 -7.91 -11.28
N GLU A 82 -28.76 -7.77 -11.47
CA GLU A 82 -29.42 -6.47 -11.61
C GLU A 82 -29.28 -5.65 -10.33
N GLU A 83 -29.02 -4.35 -10.46
CA GLU A 83 -28.75 -3.45 -9.34
C GLU A 83 -29.89 -3.37 -8.32
N ASN A 84 -31.14 -3.29 -8.79
CA ASN A 84 -32.30 -3.26 -7.90
C ASN A 84 -32.39 -4.54 -7.06
N LYS A 85 -32.14 -5.70 -7.69
CA LYS A 85 -32.16 -6.98 -7.00
C LYS A 85 -31.00 -7.12 -6.01
N ALA A 86 -29.80 -6.68 -6.40
CA ALA A 86 -28.64 -6.67 -5.50
C ALA A 86 -28.89 -5.78 -4.27
N ARG A 87 -29.50 -4.61 -4.49
CA ARG A 87 -29.89 -3.70 -3.41
C ARG A 87 -30.95 -4.30 -2.48
N GLU A 88 -31.94 -5.00 -3.01
CA GLU A 88 -32.92 -5.72 -2.19
C GLU A 88 -32.26 -6.77 -1.29
N ILE A 89 -31.33 -7.56 -1.83
CA ILE A 89 -30.56 -8.56 -1.08
C ILE A 89 -29.72 -7.88 0.00
N ALA A 90 -29.03 -6.79 -0.33
CA ALA A 90 -28.23 -6.04 0.63
C ALA A 90 -29.08 -5.43 1.76
N ASN A 91 -30.26 -4.89 1.44
CA ASN A 91 -31.20 -4.39 2.46
C ASN A 91 -31.66 -5.49 3.44
N ILE A 92 -31.85 -6.72 2.94
CA ILE A 92 -32.20 -7.88 3.78
C ILE A 92 -31.02 -8.26 4.68
N CYS A 93 -29.81 -8.27 4.13
CA CYS A 93 -28.57 -8.54 4.87
C CYS A 93 -28.38 -7.54 6.02
N ILE A 94 -28.49 -6.24 5.75
CA ILE A 94 -28.33 -5.19 6.75
C ILE A 94 -29.34 -5.33 7.89
N LYS A 95 -30.63 -5.53 7.57
CA LYS A 95 -31.68 -5.72 8.59
C LYS A 95 -31.44 -6.93 9.49
N LYS A 96 -30.65 -7.91 9.03
CA LYS A 96 -30.34 -9.12 9.78
C LYS A 96 -29.21 -8.89 10.79
N TYR A 97 -28.19 -8.12 10.42
CA TYR A 97 -26.96 -7.99 11.22
C TYR A 97 -26.80 -6.64 11.92
N MET A 98 -27.54 -5.62 11.50
CA MET A 98 -27.45 -4.29 12.07
C MET A 98 -28.68 -3.99 12.91
N GLU A 99 -28.45 -3.63 14.16
CA GLU A 99 -29.50 -3.14 15.08
C GLU A 99 -29.99 -1.74 14.68
N GLU A 100 -29.11 -0.96 14.07
CA GLU A 100 -29.41 0.38 13.57
C GLU A 100 -30.41 0.33 12.41
N ARG A 101 -31.31 1.32 12.36
CA ARG A 101 -32.29 1.40 11.28
C ARG A 101 -31.60 1.78 9.97
N LEU A 102 -31.90 1.06 8.90
CA LEU A 102 -31.46 1.38 7.53
C LEU A 102 -31.73 2.85 7.14
N GLU A 103 -32.74 3.47 7.76
CA GLU A 103 -33.13 4.88 7.64
C GLU A 103 -32.02 5.88 8.02
N PHE A 104 -31.02 5.48 8.82
CA PHE A 104 -29.89 6.33 9.16
C PHE A 104 -28.93 6.54 7.97
N TYR A 105 -28.89 5.60 7.03
CA TYR A 105 -28.02 5.65 5.85
C TYR A 105 -28.74 6.32 4.69
N THR A 106 -28.53 7.63 4.58
CA THR A 106 -29.22 8.50 3.61
C THR A 106 -28.58 8.44 2.22
N TYR A 107 -27.35 7.95 2.11
CA TYR A 107 -26.63 7.81 0.85
C TYR A 107 -26.41 6.34 0.50
N VAL A 108 -26.74 5.96 -0.73
CA VAL A 108 -26.53 4.59 -1.23
C VAL A 108 -25.90 4.67 -2.61
N SER A 109 -24.75 4.02 -2.79
CA SER A 109 -24.11 3.87 -4.10
C SER A 109 -23.92 2.40 -4.44
N ILE A 110 -24.11 2.07 -5.72
CA ILE A 110 -23.94 0.71 -6.25
C ILE A 110 -22.82 0.75 -7.28
N LYS A 111 -21.85 -0.15 -7.16
CA LYS A 111 -20.78 -0.35 -8.14
C LYS A 111 -20.82 -1.77 -8.67
N GLY A 112 -20.57 -1.92 -9.96
CA GLY A 112 -20.27 -3.22 -10.55
C GLY A 112 -18.77 -3.43 -10.67
N ASP A 113 -18.33 -4.67 -10.57
CA ASP A 113 -16.99 -5.06 -11.01
C ASP A 113 -17.05 -5.91 -12.30
N TRP A 114 -15.87 -6.23 -12.82
CA TRP A 114 -15.71 -7.04 -14.03
C TRP A 114 -16.16 -8.51 -13.86
N ARG A 115 -16.40 -8.97 -12.61
CA ARG A 115 -16.92 -10.30 -12.29
C ARG A 115 -18.45 -10.31 -12.24
N GLY A 116 -19.09 -9.18 -12.51
CA GLY A 116 -20.54 -9.01 -12.43
C GLY A 116 -21.07 -8.94 -11.00
N TRP A 117 -20.19 -8.83 -10.00
CA TRP A 117 -20.58 -8.62 -8.63
C TRP A 117 -21.07 -7.18 -8.47
N LYS A 118 -21.98 -6.96 -7.53
CA LYS A 118 -22.48 -5.63 -7.18
C LYS A 118 -22.10 -5.30 -5.75
N GLU A 119 -21.35 -4.22 -5.56
CA GLU A 119 -21.02 -3.66 -4.26
C GLU A 119 -21.96 -2.50 -3.95
N ILE A 120 -22.68 -2.60 -2.85
CA ILE A 120 -23.61 -1.60 -2.38
C ILE A 120 -23.05 -0.99 -1.09
N ASN A 121 -22.76 0.30 -1.15
CA ASN A 121 -22.24 1.07 -0.03
C ASN A 121 -23.38 1.90 0.56
N TYR A 122 -23.59 1.79 1.87
CA TYR A 122 -24.58 2.52 2.64
C TYR A 122 -23.84 3.47 3.57
N MET A 123 -24.09 4.76 3.42
CA MET A 123 -23.40 5.82 4.17
C MET A 123 -24.42 6.84 4.69
N GLN A 124 -24.04 7.54 5.74
CA GLN A 124 -24.68 8.80 6.12
C GLN A 124 -24.24 9.90 5.16
N GLU A 125 -25.04 10.95 5.04
CA GLU A 125 -24.73 12.10 4.19
C GLU A 125 -25.02 13.42 4.90
N VAL A 126 -24.36 14.48 4.44
CA VAL A 126 -24.71 15.87 4.75
C VAL A 126 -24.79 16.65 3.44
N ASN A 127 -25.94 17.26 3.17
CA ASN A 127 -26.23 18.02 1.95
C ASN A 127 -25.92 17.26 0.64
N GLY A 128 -26.21 15.95 0.60
CA GLY A 128 -26.01 15.10 -0.57
C GLY A 128 -24.59 14.59 -0.77
N TYR A 129 -23.66 14.91 0.15
CA TYR A 129 -22.29 14.39 0.12
C TYR A 129 -22.13 13.25 1.14
N PRO A 130 -21.56 12.10 0.73
CA PRO A 130 -21.38 10.97 1.61
C PRO A 130 -20.36 11.29 2.71
N LEU A 131 -20.64 10.85 3.94
CA LEU A 131 -19.69 10.87 5.04
C LEU A 131 -18.89 9.56 5.01
N PRO A 132 -17.56 9.61 4.78
CA PRO A 132 -16.73 8.41 4.78
C PRO A 132 -16.77 7.71 6.14
N ASN A 133 -16.46 6.41 6.14
CA ASN A 133 -16.45 5.51 7.30
C ASN A 133 -17.76 5.48 8.11
N THR A 134 -18.89 5.84 7.48
CA THR A 134 -20.22 5.65 8.07
C THR A 134 -20.92 4.46 7.42
N GLY A 135 -21.76 3.75 8.18
CA GLY A 135 -22.59 2.65 7.69
C GLY A 135 -21.83 1.39 7.32
N CYS A 136 -22.10 0.82 6.14
CA CYS A 136 -21.61 -0.51 5.79
C CYS A 136 -21.50 -0.74 4.27
N VAL A 137 -20.79 -1.80 3.91
CA VAL A 137 -20.58 -2.26 2.53
C VAL A 137 -21.10 -3.68 2.41
N VAL A 138 -21.85 -3.97 1.34
CA VAL A 138 -22.34 -5.30 1.02
C VAL A 138 -21.99 -5.63 -0.42
N ARG A 139 -21.36 -6.79 -0.67
CA ARG A 139 -21.10 -7.28 -2.03
C ARG A 139 -21.94 -8.51 -2.33
N VAL A 140 -22.62 -8.47 -3.48
CA VAL A 140 -23.57 -9.49 -3.92
C VAL A 140 -23.09 -10.14 -5.21
N HIS A 141 -22.99 -11.47 -5.17
CA HIS A 141 -22.62 -12.33 -6.29
C HIS A 141 -23.75 -12.40 -7.35
N PRO A 142 -23.47 -12.67 -8.64
CA PRO A 142 -24.47 -12.90 -9.68
C PRO A 142 -25.57 -13.93 -9.33
N SER A 143 -25.24 -14.91 -8.48
CA SER A 143 -26.20 -15.90 -7.96
C SER A 143 -27.25 -15.30 -7.01
N GLY A 144 -27.01 -14.10 -6.47
CA GLY A 144 -27.84 -13.46 -5.44
C GLY A 144 -27.42 -13.77 -4.00
N ASN A 145 -26.23 -14.33 -3.80
CA ASN A 145 -25.66 -14.55 -2.48
C ASN A 145 -24.76 -13.38 -2.06
N VAL A 146 -24.71 -13.08 -0.77
CA VAL A 146 -23.76 -12.10 -0.23
C VAL A 146 -22.41 -12.79 -0.06
N VAL A 147 -21.36 -12.20 -0.63
CA VAL A 147 -19.97 -12.71 -0.55
C VAL A 147 -19.08 -11.85 0.33
N HIS A 148 -19.52 -10.63 0.63
CA HIS A 148 -18.82 -9.73 1.53
C HIS A 148 -19.82 -8.83 2.26
N PHE A 149 -19.60 -8.64 3.55
CA PHE A 149 -20.24 -7.61 4.36
C PHE A 149 -19.16 -7.00 5.24
N HIS A 150 -19.10 -5.68 5.32
CA HIS A 150 -18.22 -4.98 6.25
C HIS A 150 -18.98 -3.81 6.88
N TYR A 151 -18.99 -3.75 8.21
CA TYR A 151 -19.50 -2.63 8.97
C TYR A 151 -18.35 -1.69 9.32
N ASN A 152 -18.44 -0.42 8.90
CA ASN A 152 -17.36 0.57 9.02
C ASN A 152 -17.07 1.02 10.47
N GLY A 153 -17.65 0.34 11.47
CA GLY A 153 -17.12 0.33 12.84
C GLY A 153 -17.48 1.54 13.72
N GLN A 154 -18.26 2.51 13.25
CA GLN A 154 -18.78 3.58 14.09
C GLN A 154 -20.30 3.48 14.20
N LYS A 155 -20.84 3.56 15.42
CA LYS A 155 -22.27 3.85 15.62
C LYS A 155 -22.64 5.00 14.69
N ALA A 156 -23.80 4.93 14.03
CA ALA A 156 -24.28 6.03 13.21
C ALA A 156 -24.09 7.34 13.97
N ILE A 157 -23.43 8.30 13.34
CA ILE A 157 -23.13 9.57 13.96
C ILE A 157 -24.47 10.25 14.24
N GLU A 158 -24.85 10.32 15.52
CA GLU A 158 -26.11 10.92 15.95
C GLU A 158 -26.13 12.42 15.66
N LYS A 159 -24.97 13.07 15.83
CA LYS A 159 -24.76 14.49 15.54
C LYS A 159 -23.86 14.67 14.32
N LYS A 160 -24.47 14.70 13.14
CA LYS A 160 -23.77 14.94 11.86
C LYS A 160 -22.94 16.23 11.89
N PRO A 161 -21.83 16.30 11.14
CA PRO A 161 -21.07 17.54 10.99
C PRO A 161 -21.95 18.63 10.40
N LEU A 162 -21.70 19.87 10.82
CA LEU A 162 -22.42 21.01 10.31
C LEU A 162 -21.87 21.37 8.93
N TRP A 163 -22.78 21.69 8.01
CA TRP A 163 -22.38 22.29 6.76
C TRP A 163 -21.77 23.67 7.00
N PRO A 164 -20.63 24.02 6.37
CA PRO A 164 -20.06 25.35 6.49
C PRO A 164 -21.04 26.45 6.10
N ILE A 165 -21.00 27.58 6.82
CA ILE A 165 -21.88 28.74 6.57
C ILE A 165 -21.54 29.37 5.21
N GLU A 166 -20.25 29.41 4.88
CA GLU A 166 -19.73 29.92 3.62
C GLU A 166 -18.84 28.85 2.99
N ILE A 167 -18.95 28.71 1.66
CA ILE A 167 -18.09 27.86 0.85
C ILE A 167 -17.50 28.73 -0.24
N VAL A 168 -16.19 28.66 -0.41
CA VAL A 168 -15.47 29.38 -1.46
C VAL A 168 -15.91 28.87 -2.82
N GLU A 169 -16.14 29.77 -3.77
CA GLU A 169 -16.57 29.40 -5.11
C GLU A 169 -15.55 28.46 -5.80
N GLU A 170 -16.06 27.42 -6.44
CA GLU A 170 -15.27 26.38 -7.14
C GLU A 170 -14.25 26.99 -8.12
N ASN A 171 -14.64 28.00 -8.88
CA ASN A 171 -13.78 28.67 -9.85
C ASN A 171 -12.60 29.40 -9.18
N VAL A 172 -12.80 29.97 -7.99
CA VAL A 172 -11.73 30.65 -7.25
C VAL A 172 -10.67 29.64 -6.82
N VAL A 173 -11.12 28.49 -6.30
CA VAL A 173 -10.23 27.38 -5.93
C VAL A 173 -9.49 26.86 -7.15
N LEU A 174 -10.21 26.62 -8.25
CA LEU A 174 -9.63 26.09 -9.49
C LEU A 174 -8.53 27.00 -10.07
N GLU A 175 -8.77 28.30 -10.13
CA GLU A 175 -7.77 29.26 -10.63
C GLU A 175 -6.55 29.35 -9.71
N ALA A 176 -6.75 29.26 -8.38
CA ALA A 176 -5.65 29.21 -7.43
C ALA A 176 -4.81 27.92 -7.58
N LEU A 177 -5.46 26.77 -7.83
CA LEU A 177 -4.78 25.49 -8.10
C LEU A 177 -3.97 25.55 -9.39
N LYS A 178 -4.56 26.04 -10.49
CA LYS A 178 -3.84 26.20 -11.76
C LYS A 178 -2.64 27.13 -11.61
N ALA A 179 -2.80 28.26 -10.92
CA ALA A 179 -1.75 29.26 -10.78
C ALA A 179 -0.49 28.77 -10.03
N ARG A 180 -0.64 27.77 -9.15
CA ARG A 180 0.48 27.17 -8.40
C ARG A 180 0.97 25.84 -8.98
N GLN A 181 0.28 25.30 -9.98
CA GLN A 181 0.61 24.02 -10.59
C GLN A 181 1.98 24.12 -11.25
N ASP A 182 2.81 23.10 -11.04
CA ASP A 182 4.06 22.93 -11.74
C ASP A 182 4.17 21.53 -12.36
N MET A 183 5.18 21.33 -13.20
CA MET A 183 5.54 20.05 -13.78
C MET A 183 7.03 19.74 -13.56
N ARG A 184 7.32 18.51 -13.12
CA ARG A 184 8.68 18.00 -12.95
C ARG A 184 8.99 16.97 -14.04
N LEU A 185 10.17 17.09 -14.66
CA LEU A 185 10.65 16.10 -15.62
C LEU A 185 11.23 14.89 -14.87
N VAL A 186 10.73 13.69 -15.13
CA VAL A 186 11.13 12.45 -14.45
C VAL A 186 11.20 11.29 -15.43
N PHE A 187 12.02 10.28 -15.12
CA PHE A 187 11.85 8.94 -15.68
C PHE A 187 10.80 8.18 -14.87
N VAL A 188 9.94 7.41 -15.50
CA VAL A 188 8.98 6.53 -14.82
C VAL A 188 8.99 5.16 -15.48
N ASP A 189 9.03 4.09 -14.69
CA ASP A 189 8.78 2.74 -15.20
C ASP A 189 7.27 2.45 -15.21
N LEU A 190 6.72 2.22 -16.40
CA LEU A 190 5.31 1.94 -16.61
C LEU A 190 5.03 0.45 -16.87
N THR A 191 6.03 -0.43 -16.75
CA THR A 191 5.93 -1.87 -17.07
C THR A 191 4.76 -2.58 -16.39
N TYR A 192 4.55 -2.33 -15.10
CA TYR A 192 3.46 -2.91 -14.31
C TYR A 192 2.33 -1.92 -14.03
N SER A 193 2.36 -0.75 -14.68
CA SER A 193 1.31 0.25 -14.53
C SER A 193 0.08 -0.14 -15.36
N SER A 194 -1.09 0.32 -14.91
CA SER A 194 -2.31 0.26 -15.73
C SER A 194 -2.43 1.44 -16.70
N CYS A 195 -1.35 2.21 -16.89
CA CYS A 195 -1.40 3.46 -17.63
C CYS A 195 -1.55 3.27 -19.14
N LYS A 196 -2.27 4.18 -19.78
CA LYS A 196 -2.53 4.15 -21.23
C LYS A 196 -2.47 5.54 -21.82
N TYR A 197 -2.14 5.62 -23.10
CA TYR A 197 -2.35 6.84 -23.87
C TYR A 197 -3.86 7.06 -24.10
N GLU A 198 -4.23 8.27 -24.49
CA GLU A 198 -5.61 8.64 -24.83
C GLU A 198 -6.25 7.70 -25.87
N ASN A 199 -5.46 7.20 -26.82
CA ASN A 199 -5.90 6.26 -27.85
C ASN A 199 -6.14 4.82 -27.33
N GLY A 200 -5.88 4.55 -26.04
CA GLY A 200 -6.01 3.25 -25.39
C GLY A 200 -4.80 2.33 -25.53
N GLU A 201 -3.72 2.77 -26.16
CA GLU A 201 -2.46 2.04 -26.27
C GLU A 201 -1.79 1.88 -24.91
N GLU A 202 -1.36 0.65 -24.62
CA GLU A 202 -0.65 0.33 -23.38
C GLU A 202 0.79 0.86 -23.42
N ILE A 203 1.24 1.37 -22.29
CA ILE A 203 2.57 1.95 -22.14
C ILE A 203 3.35 1.06 -21.16
N LYS A 204 4.57 0.66 -21.53
CA LYS A 204 5.45 -0.21 -20.74
C LYS A 204 6.90 0.26 -20.81
N GLY A 205 7.71 -0.16 -19.84
CA GLY A 205 9.12 0.22 -19.73
C GLY A 205 9.30 1.64 -19.21
N TYR A 206 10.54 2.12 -19.26
CA TYR A 206 10.87 3.48 -18.85
C TYR A 206 10.39 4.52 -19.87
N HIS A 207 9.84 5.62 -19.38
CA HIS A 207 9.45 6.78 -20.18
C HIS A 207 9.93 8.07 -19.53
N LEU A 208 10.31 9.03 -20.37
CA LEU A 208 10.59 10.40 -19.92
C LEU A 208 9.28 11.20 -19.96
N VAL A 209 8.82 11.66 -18.80
CA VAL A 209 7.52 12.30 -18.66
C VAL A 209 7.58 13.56 -17.81
N TYR A 210 6.56 14.40 -17.95
CA TYR A 210 6.25 15.47 -17.01
C TYR A 210 5.22 14.99 -15.99
N GLU A 211 5.61 15.00 -14.71
CA GLU A 211 4.78 14.69 -13.56
C GLU A 211 4.24 15.99 -12.93
N PRO A 212 2.93 16.08 -12.61
CA PRO A 212 2.36 17.25 -11.98
C PRO A 212 2.78 17.40 -10.51
N GLU A 213 3.19 18.60 -10.11
CA GLU A 213 3.47 18.97 -8.72
C GLU A 213 2.59 20.16 -8.28
N PRO A 214 1.64 19.96 -7.34
CA PRO A 214 1.22 18.67 -6.79
C PRO A 214 0.35 17.88 -7.79
N SER A 215 0.30 16.55 -7.64
CA SER A 215 -0.64 15.69 -8.38
C SER A 215 -2.05 15.74 -7.79
N HIS A 216 -2.14 15.89 -6.47
CA HIS A 216 -3.39 16.06 -5.72
C HIS A 216 -3.22 17.15 -4.66
N ALA A 217 -4.30 17.83 -4.34
CA ALA A 217 -4.32 18.81 -3.27
C ALA A 217 -5.67 18.85 -2.58
N PHE A 218 -5.64 19.24 -1.31
CA PHE A 218 -6.79 19.26 -0.42
C PHE A 218 -7.01 20.70 0.05
N ILE A 219 -8.06 21.35 -0.46
CA ILE A 219 -8.35 22.75 -0.16
C ILE A 219 -9.56 22.81 0.76
N ASP A 220 -9.42 23.44 1.93
CA ASP A 220 -10.53 23.67 2.85
C ASP A 220 -11.64 24.46 2.15
N ALA A 221 -12.85 23.90 2.12
CA ALA A 221 -13.96 24.47 1.36
C ALA A 221 -14.45 25.81 1.92
N SER A 222 -14.22 26.08 3.21
CA SER A 222 -14.70 27.30 3.87
C SER A 222 -13.75 28.48 3.68
N THR A 223 -12.45 28.21 3.64
CA THR A 223 -11.38 29.22 3.65
C THR A 223 -10.65 29.33 2.32
N GLY A 224 -10.75 28.32 1.44
CA GLY A 224 -10.01 28.24 0.19
C GLY A 224 -8.50 28.02 0.40
N LYS A 225 -8.08 27.69 1.62
CA LYS A 225 -6.68 27.45 1.96
C LYS A 225 -6.32 25.99 1.77
N ASN A 226 -5.08 25.74 1.40
CA ASN A 226 -4.56 24.39 1.38
C ASN A 226 -4.51 23.83 2.81
N LEU A 227 -5.02 22.61 2.99
CA LEU A 227 -4.98 21.91 4.26
C LEU A 227 -3.52 21.60 4.65
N PHE A 228 -2.70 21.26 3.64
CA PHE A 228 -1.29 20.94 3.84
C PHE A 228 -0.36 22.01 3.25
N GLY A 229 0.83 22.13 3.81
CA GLY A 229 1.89 22.98 3.29
C GLY A 229 2.36 22.54 1.89
N PRO A 230 3.08 23.40 1.14
CA PRO A 230 3.57 23.07 -0.20
C PRO A 230 4.52 21.87 -0.22
N ASP A 231 5.22 21.59 0.87
CA ASP A 231 6.20 20.51 0.96
C ASP A 231 5.55 19.13 1.17
N HIS A 232 4.31 19.08 1.68
CA HIS A 232 3.57 17.83 1.89
C HIS A 232 3.37 17.02 0.59
N TYR A 233 3.36 17.70 -0.56
CA TYR A 233 3.10 17.08 -1.86
C TYR A 233 4.37 16.80 -2.66
N LYS A 234 5.53 17.16 -2.11
CA LYS A 234 6.82 17.03 -2.80
C LYS A 234 7.60 15.88 -2.20
N LEU A 235 8.46 15.28 -3.02
CA LEU A 235 9.49 14.39 -2.49
C LEU A 235 10.46 15.21 -1.61
N PRO A 236 11.01 14.61 -0.55
CA PRO A 236 12.00 15.27 0.29
C PRO A 236 13.16 15.83 -0.55
N PRO A 237 13.70 17.00 -0.18
CA PRO A 237 14.84 17.55 -0.87
C PRO A 237 16.04 16.61 -0.74
N THR A 238 16.91 16.64 -1.75
CA THR A 238 18.04 15.70 -1.85
C THR A 238 19.35 16.41 -2.14
N VAL A 239 20.44 15.87 -1.58
CA VAL A 239 21.81 16.36 -1.75
C VAL A 239 22.68 15.31 -2.44
N ALA A 240 23.58 15.78 -3.31
CA ALA A 240 24.54 14.90 -3.96
C ALA A 240 25.50 14.30 -2.91
N VAL A 241 25.78 13.01 -3.03
CA VAL A 241 26.73 12.32 -2.17
C VAL A 241 28.12 12.35 -2.76
N THR A 242 29.14 12.31 -1.90
CA THR A 242 30.53 12.21 -2.36
C THR A 242 30.93 10.75 -2.42
N LYS A 243 31.58 10.36 -3.52
CA LYS A 243 32.11 9.02 -3.67
C LYS A 243 33.11 8.72 -2.54
N PRO A 244 32.95 7.61 -1.79
CA PRO A 244 33.87 7.26 -0.72
C PRO A 244 35.26 6.90 -1.28
N GLU A 245 36.28 6.97 -0.43
CA GLU A 245 37.63 6.49 -0.79
C GLU A 245 37.58 5.00 -1.18
N LYS A 246 38.36 4.62 -2.20
CA LYS A 246 38.32 3.29 -2.81
C LYS A 246 38.48 2.19 -1.74
N SER A 247 37.44 1.38 -1.58
CA SER A 247 37.54 0.10 -0.89
C SER A 247 37.86 -1.03 -1.88
N SER A 248 38.59 -2.05 -1.44
CA SER A 248 38.90 -3.23 -2.27
C SER A 248 37.62 -4.00 -2.55
N ARG A 249 37.41 -4.39 -3.82
CA ARG A 249 36.32 -5.26 -4.24
C ARG A 249 36.39 -6.59 -3.47
N GLN A 250 35.27 -7.03 -2.90
CA GLN A 250 35.08 -8.40 -2.41
C GLN A 250 34.30 -9.17 -3.48
N ASP A 251 34.70 -10.41 -3.76
CA ASP A 251 34.12 -11.21 -4.84
C ASP A 251 32.86 -11.97 -4.41
N ASP A 252 32.68 -12.25 -3.10
CA ASP A 252 31.50 -12.93 -2.56
C ASP A 252 30.55 -11.94 -1.88
N ILE A 253 29.28 -11.96 -2.29
CA ILE A 253 28.17 -11.19 -1.73
C ILE A 253 28.01 -11.44 -0.22
N PHE A 254 28.33 -12.65 0.25
CA PHE A 254 28.21 -13.02 1.66
C PHE A 254 29.30 -12.38 2.52
N ASP A 255 30.40 -11.94 1.93
CA ASP A 255 31.49 -11.25 2.62
C ASP A 255 31.20 -9.76 2.85
N LEU A 256 30.08 -9.26 2.30
CA LEU A 256 29.59 -7.89 2.50
C LEU A 256 28.96 -7.67 3.88
N PHE A 257 28.60 -8.75 4.57
CA PHE A 257 27.81 -8.69 5.80
C PHE A 257 28.65 -9.01 7.04
N ASP A 258 28.35 -8.32 8.15
CA ASP A 258 28.94 -8.61 9.44
C ASP A 258 28.20 -9.78 10.12
N TRP A 259 28.61 -11.00 9.74
CA TRP A 259 28.08 -12.25 10.27
C TRP A 259 29.10 -13.39 10.20
N ASP A 260 28.99 -14.34 11.13
CA ASP A 260 29.72 -15.60 11.05
C ASP A 260 28.89 -16.62 10.29
N LYS A 261 29.14 -16.78 8.98
CA LYS A 261 28.44 -17.72 8.10
C LYS A 261 28.37 -19.14 8.65
N GLU A 262 29.36 -19.59 9.43
CA GLU A 262 29.38 -20.93 10.00
C GLU A 262 28.41 -21.10 11.19
N SER A 263 28.06 -20.01 11.87
CA SER A 263 27.08 -20.00 12.96
C SER A 263 25.62 -20.03 12.50
N PHE A 264 25.38 -19.78 11.21
CA PHE A 264 24.05 -19.78 10.59
C PHE A 264 23.78 -21.07 9.82
N THR A 265 22.50 -21.39 9.68
CA THR A 265 21.99 -22.48 8.83
C THR A 265 21.01 -21.90 7.83
N LYS A 266 21.17 -22.26 6.56
CA LYS A 266 20.17 -21.99 5.52
C LYS A 266 18.89 -22.75 5.84
N VAL A 267 17.78 -22.04 6.05
CA VAL A 267 16.49 -22.63 6.41
C VAL A 267 15.48 -22.61 5.28
N ASP A 268 15.68 -21.74 4.29
CA ASP A 268 14.75 -21.54 3.17
C ASP A 268 15.48 -20.94 1.97
N GLU A 269 15.02 -21.30 0.78
CA GLU A 269 15.41 -20.69 -0.49
C GLU A 269 14.23 -20.76 -1.44
N THR A 270 13.84 -19.59 -1.92
CA THR A 270 12.74 -19.44 -2.87
C THR A 270 13.27 -18.72 -4.09
N GLU A 271 12.85 -19.17 -5.26
CA GLU A 271 13.26 -18.63 -6.54
C GLU A 271 11.99 -18.35 -7.35
N ASN A 272 11.84 -17.14 -7.87
CA ASN A 272 10.80 -16.80 -8.84
C ASN A 272 11.43 -16.45 -10.20
N GLU A 273 10.70 -15.79 -11.09
CA GLU A 273 11.20 -15.46 -12.42
C GLU A 273 12.42 -14.51 -12.37
N ASP A 274 12.42 -13.54 -11.46
CA ASP A 274 13.36 -12.41 -11.45
C ASP A 274 14.38 -12.45 -10.30
N GLU A 275 14.05 -13.06 -9.16
CA GLU A 275 14.87 -13.01 -7.94
C GLU A 275 15.03 -14.38 -7.25
N ILE A 276 16.14 -14.51 -6.52
CA ILE A 276 16.41 -15.60 -5.57
C ILE A 276 16.44 -15.00 -4.16
N ARG A 277 15.61 -15.54 -3.27
CA ARG A 277 15.54 -15.16 -1.85
C ARG A 277 16.03 -16.31 -0.99
N ILE A 278 17.06 -16.05 -0.19
CA ILE A 278 17.69 -17.03 0.69
C ILE A 278 17.56 -16.57 2.13
N LYS A 279 17.14 -17.46 3.03
CA LYS A 279 17.02 -17.16 4.46
C LYS A 279 17.96 -18.03 5.29
N PHE A 280 18.58 -17.40 6.26
CA PHE A 280 19.50 -18.00 7.21
C PHE A 280 19.07 -17.68 8.64
N VAL A 281 19.26 -18.65 9.53
CA VAL A 281 18.90 -18.53 10.94
C VAL A 281 20.08 -19.00 11.80
N PRO A 282 20.37 -18.35 12.94
CA PRO A 282 21.40 -18.84 13.86
C PRO A 282 21.10 -20.26 14.34
N LYS A 283 22.12 -21.11 14.42
CA LYS A 283 21.96 -22.51 14.89
C LYS A 283 21.35 -22.60 16.29
N GLU A 284 21.58 -21.61 17.15
CA GLU A 284 21.01 -21.54 18.50
C GLU A 284 19.50 -21.25 18.50
N GLU A 285 19.02 -20.43 17.57
CA GLU A 285 17.60 -20.06 17.43
C GLU A 285 16.76 -21.30 17.11
N LEU A 286 17.28 -22.18 16.24
CA LEU A 286 16.65 -23.46 15.89
C LEU A 286 16.48 -24.39 17.09
N GLN A 287 17.31 -24.25 18.13
CA GLN A 287 17.22 -25.06 19.35
C GLN A 287 16.22 -24.48 20.37
N LYS A 288 15.86 -23.20 20.25
CA LYS A 288 15.00 -22.48 21.20
C LYS A 288 13.53 -22.50 20.81
N GLN A 289 13.19 -22.94 19.60
CA GLN A 289 11.80 -23.01 19.14
C GLN A 289 10.98 -23.92 20.05
N LYS A 290 9.99 -23.32 20.71
CA LYS A 290 8.95 -24.04 21.43
C LYS A 290 7.72 -24.10 20.54
N GLU A 291 7.06 -25.25 20.50
CA GLU A 291 5.74 -25.36 19.89
C GLU A 291 4.76 -24.48 20.67
N GLU A 292 4.12 -23.53 19.99
CA GLU A 292 2.99 -22.81 20.56
C GLU A 292 1.85 -23.79 20.80
N LYS A 293 1.21 -23.69 21.97
CA LYS A 293 0.18 -24.65 22.39
C LYS A 293 -1.14 -24.43 21.66
N ASN A 294 -1.40 -23.21 21.19
CA ASN A 294 -2.60 -22.86 20.43
C ASN A 294 -2.26 -22.54 18.96
N PRO A 295 -2.41 -23.50 18.04
CA PRO A 295 -2.08 -23.28 16.62
C PRO A 295 -3.08 -22.39 15.88
N TYR A 296 -4.15 -21.92 16.54
CA TYR A 296 -5.21 -21.10 15.94
C TYR A 296 -5.03 -19.60 16.17
N LEU A 297 -3.96 -19.17 16.84
CA LEU A 297 -3.69 -17.74 17.00
C LEU A 297 -3.30 -17.13 15.65
N MET A 298 -3.69 -15.88 15.42
CA MET A 298 -3.35 -15.18 14.19
C MET A 298 -1.83 -15.09 14.00
N ASN A 299 -1.08 -14.93 15.10
CA ASN A 299 0.38 -14.93 15.08
C ASN A 299 0.96 -16.28 14.59
N GLU A 300 0.39 -17.42 15.00
CA GLU A 300 0.85 -18.73 14.54
C GLU A 300 0.51 -18.97 13.07
N PHE A 301 -0.65 -18.48 12.63
CA PHE A 301 -1.00 -18.45 11.21
C PHE A 301 0.01 -17.62 10.41
N PHE A 302 0.31 -16.39 10.84
CA PHE A 302 1.31 -15.56 10.18
C PHE A 302 2.70 -16.20 10.20
N LYS A 303 3.13 -16.87 11.27
CA LYS A 303 4.40 -17.61 11.27
C LYS A 303 4.43 -18.77 10.28
N LYS A 304 3.29 -19.43 10.03
CA LYS A 304 3.15 -20.48 9.01
C LYS A 304 3.31 -19.90 7.60
N HIS A 305 2.62 -18.81 7.30
CA HIS A 305 2.56 -18.23 5.94
C HIS A 305 3.67 -17.22 5.63
N LEU A 306 4.24 -16.61 6.66
CA LEU A 306 5.38 -15.69 6.59
C LEU A 306 6.51 -16.27 7.45
N PRO A 307 7.32 -17.20 6.90
CA PRO A 307 8.37 -17.88 7.67
C PRO A 307 9.40 -16.95 8.32
N MET A 308 9.49 -15.69 7.87
CA MET A 308 10.34 -14.67 8.50
C MET A 308 9.92 -14.35 9.94
N LEU A 309 8.62 -14.43 10.26
CA LEU A 309 8.08 -14.16 11.59
C LEU A 309 8.30 -15.32 12.58
N LYS A 310 8.74 -16.48 12.08
CA LYS A 310 9.01 -17.67 12.89
C LYS A 310 10.26 -17.53 13.77
N TYR A 311 11.16 -16.62 13.40
CA TYR A 311 12.47 -16.47 14.04
C TYR A 311 12.63 -15.05 14.55
N ASN A 312 13.14 -14.88 15.77
CA ASN A 312 13.48 -13.55 16.25
C ASN A 312 14.76 -13.03 15.61
N ASN A 313 15.66 -13.96 15.25
CA ASN A 313 16.92 -13.66 14.58
C ASN A 313 16.95 -14.33 13.20
N LEU A 314 17.07 -13.54 12.13
CA LEU A 314 17.03 -14.01 10.75
C LEU A 314 17.89 -13.12 9.86
N VAL A 315 18.60 -13.72 8.92
CA VAL A 315 19.22 -13.02 7.79
C VAL A 315 18.51 -13.42 6.50
N GLY A 316 17.93 -12.45 5.81
CA GLY A 316 17.35 -12.59 4.47
C GLY A 316 18.23 -11.91 3.43
N ILE A 317 18.50 -12.61 2.33
CA ILE A 317 19.30 -12.11 1.20
C ILE A 317 18.48 -12.30 -0.08
N THR A 318 18.40 -11.25 -0.88
CA THR A 318 17.67 -11.22 -2.16
C THR A 318 18.60 -10.81 -3.27
N ILE A 319 18.68 -11.65 -4.31
CA ILE A 319 19.59 -11.51 -5.44
C ILE A 319 18.77 -11.46 -6.72
N ASP A 320 19.05 -10.50 -7.59
CA ASP A 320 18.50 -10.46 -8.94
C ASP A 320 19.11 -11.58 -9.79
N LYS A 321 18.28 -12.38 -10.46
CA LYS A 321 18.73 -13.55 -11.23
C LYS A 321 19.49 -13.17 -12.50
N SER A 322 19.13 -12.05 -13.11
CA SER A 322 19.66 -11.64 -14.40
C SER A 322 21.08 -11.07 -14.31
N THR A 323 21.35 -10.34 -13.23
CA THR A 323 22.59 -9.61 -12.96
C THR A 323 23.45 -10.29 -11.89
N ASN A 324 22.85 -11.16 -11.07
CA ASN A 324 23.45 -11.74 -9.87
C ASN A 324 23.91 -10.66 -8.86
N GLU A 325 23.22 -9.51 -8.84
CA GLU A 325 23.49 -8.41 -7.93
C GLU A 325 22.61 -8.51 -6.68
N LEU A 326 23.11 -8.00 -5.54
CA LEU A 326 22.31 -7.86 -4.33
C LEU A 326 21.26 -6.77 -4.55
N ILE A 327 19.99 -7.10 -4.36
CA ILE A 327 18.89 -6.12 -4.41
C ILE A 327 18.16 -6.00 -3.06
N GLY A 328 18.35 -6.98 -2.17
CA GLY A 328 17.77 -6.92 -0.83
C GLY A 328 18.61 -7.64 0.22
N PHE A 329 18.69 -7.06 1.41
CA PHE A 329 19.27 -7.67 2.60
C PHE A 329 18.49 -7.22 3.83
N ILE A 330 18.22 -8.14 4.74
CA ILE A 330 17.63 -7.82 6.05
C ILE A 330 18.25 -8.71 7.12
N LYS A 331 18.66 -8.10 8.22
CA LYS A 331 19.13 -8.78 9.43
C LYS A 331 18.19 -8.41 10.57
N LEU A 332 17.28 -9.32 10.89
CA LEU A 332 16.45 -9.24 12.07
C LEU A 332 17.27 -9.75 13.26
N THR A 333 17.26 -8.99 14.35
CA THR A 333 17.88 -9.35 15.61
C THR A 333 16.95 -8.99 16.76
N ASP A 334 16.98 -9.76 17.85
CA ASP A 334 16.27 -9.38 19.09
C ASP A 334 16.64 -7.96 19.53
N ASP A 335 15.67 -7.23 20.07
CA ASP A 335 15.81 -5.89 20.65
C ASP A 335 16.83 -5.91 21.79
N LYS A 336 18.09 -5.68 21.43
CA LYS A 336 19.14 -5.32 22.38
C LYS A 336 19.29 -3.81 22.30
N GLU A 337 19.53 -3.17 23.44
CA GLU A 337 19.96 -1.77 23.48
C GLU A 337 21.23 -1.61 22.61
N VAL A 338 21.05 -1.16 21.37
CA VAL A 338 22.14 -0.83 20.47
C VAL A 338 22.75 0.47 20.95
N LYS A 339 24.07 0.49 21.10
CA LYS A 339 24.77 1.70 21.53
C LYS A 339 25.07 2.60 20.35
N GLN A 340 24.71 3.87 20.47
CA GLN A 340 25.13 4.89 19.51
C GLN A 340 26.60 5.25 19.71
N ILE A 341 27.49 4.60 18.95
CA ILE A 341 28.95 4.82 18.99
C ILE A 341 29.42 5.67 17.80
N LEU A 342 28.97 5.32 16.60
CA LEU A 342 29.30 6.00 15.36
C LEU A 342 28.40 7.22 15.16
N SER A 343 28.98 8.29 14.64
CA SER A 343 28.23 9.44 14.14
C SER A 343 27.49 9.11 12.85
N ARG A 344 26.43 9.88 12.55
CA ARG A 344 25.69 9.78 11.29
C ARG A 344 26.59 9.87 10.06
N GLU A 345 27.59 10.74 10.07
CA GLU A 345 28.54 10.87 8.95
C GLU A 345 29.38 9.60 8.78
N GLU A 346 29.87 9.00 9.87
CA GLU A 346 30.59 7.72 9.81
C GLU A 346 29.70 6.58 9.30
N CYS A 347 28.43 6.54 9.73
CA CYS A 347 27.43 5.61 9.22
C CYS A 347 27.15 5.84 7.73
N LEU A 348 27.02 7.09 7.29
CA LEU A 348 26.82 7.44 5.88
C LEU A 348 28.01 6.98 5.02
N GLN A 349 29.24 7.21 5.47
CA GLN A 349 30.42 6.73 4.75
C GLN A 349 30.43 5.20 4.61
N LYS A 350 30.02 4.47 5.65
CA LYS A 350 29.87 3.00 5.58
C LYS A 350 28.77 2.58 4.63
N ALA A 351 27.63 3.26 4.64
CA ALA A 351 26.53 3.03 3.71
C ALA A 351 26.97 3.22 2.25
N LEU A 352 27.63 4.34 1.94
CA LEU A 352 28.14 4.62 0.59
C LEU A 352 29.21 3.61 0.16
N GLN A 353 30.10 3.20 1.07
CA GLN A 353 31.08 2.14 0.78
C GLN A 353 30.42 0.80 0.47
N PHE A 354 29.36 0.44 1.20
CA PHE A 354 28.59 -0.76 0.91
C PHE A 354 27.92 -0.67 -0.47
N LEU A 355 27.24 0.45 -0.76
CA LEU A 355 26.57 0.66 -2.05
C LEU A 355 27.53 0.55 -3.24
N GLU A 356 28.72 1.14 -3.14
CA GLU A 356 29.79 1.02 -4.16
C GLU A 356 30.33 -0.40 -4.33
N ARG A 357 30.23 -1.25 -3.31
CA ARG A 357 30.59 -2.68 -3.43
C ARG A 357 29.51 -3.47 -4.12
N VAL A 358 28.23 -3.14 -3.87
CA VAL A 358 27.09 -3.81 -4.50
C VAL A 358 26.98 -3.41 -5.97
N ILE A 359 26.96 -2.11 -6.26
CA ILE A 359 26.91 -1.56 -7.61
C ILE A 359 28.07 -0.58 -7.77
N PRO A 360 29.11 -0.93 -8.56
CA PRO A 360 30.24 -0.05 -8.78
C PRO A 360 29.81 1.30 -9.39
N ASP A 361 30.39 2.39 -8.86
CA ASP A 361 30.12 3.77 -9.27
C ASP A 361 28.66 4.22 -9.10
N VAL A 362 27.85 3.53 -8.29
CA VAL A 362 26.44 3.89 -8.08
C VAL A 362 26.27 5.27 -7.43
N THR A 363 27.22 5.71 -6.61
CA THR A 363 27.12 6.99 -5.88
C THR A 363 27.00 8.20 -6.79
N GLN A 364 27.45 8.12 -8.05
CA GLN A 364 27.28 9.20 -9.03
C GLN A 364 25.82 9.42 -9.44
N TYR A 365 24.97 8.42 -9.22
CA TYR A 365 23.53 8.44 -9.54
C TYR A 365 22.66 8.63 -8.29
N LEU A 366 23.24 8.66 -7.09
CA LEU A 366 22.46 8.74 -5.85
C LEU A 366 22.44 10.16 -5.30
N ARG A 367 21.30 10.54 -4.73
CA ARG A 367 21.15 11.73 -3.90
C ARG A 367 20.47 11.40 -2.59
N LEU A 368 21.10 11.77 -1.48
CA LEU A 368 20.63 11.51 -0.12
C LEU A 368 19.47 12.44 0.22
N TRP A 369 18.42 11.91 0.85
CA TRP A 369 17.34 12.72 1.42
C TRP A 369 17.85 13.55 2.60
N GLU A 370 17.54 14.85 2.63
CA GLU A 370 17.92 15.73 3.75
C GLU A 370 17.05 15.51 4.98
N GLU A 371 15.77 15.19 4.75
CA GLU A 371 14.86 14.77 5.81
C GLU A 371 15.36 13.45 6.41
N HIS A 372 15.44 13.44 7.73
CA HIS A 372 15.84 12.27 8.47
C HIS A 372 15.08 12.24 9.79
N GLU A 373 14.67 11.04 10.15
CA GLU A 373 14.28 10.74 11.52
C GLU A 373 15.55 10.57 12.36
N GLU A 374 15.48 10.97 13.64
CA GLU A 374 16.57 10.70 14.57
C GLU A 374 16.81 9.19 14.67
N ALA A 375 18.05 8.79 14.95
CA ALA A 375 18.38 7.38 15.08
C ALA A 375 17.64 6.76 16.27
N GLU A 376 16.53 6.09 15.98
CA GLU A 376 15.85 5.22 16.93
C GLU A 376 16.57 3.87 17.03
N ASP A 377 16.67 3.36 18.25
CA ASP A 377 17.24 2.04 18.57
C ASP A 377 18.66 1.82 18.06
N GLY A 378 19.47 2.89 17.99
CA GLY A 378 20.85 2.84 17.54
C GLY A 378 21.01 2.43 16.06
N ILE A 379 20.00 2.68 15.23
CA ILE A 379 20.02 2.42 13.79
C ILE A 379 19.92 3.74 13.03
N GLU A 380 20.93 4.04 12.21
CA GLU A 380 20.90 5.15 11.26
C GLU A 380 20.28 4.69 9.94
N ARG A 381 19.30 5.44 9.45
CA ARG A 381 18.56 5.13 8.22
C ARG A 381 18.89 6.16 7.15
N PHE A 382 19.18 5.70 5.94
CA PHE A 382 19.47 6.54 4.78
C PHE A 382 18.62 6.11 3.59
N THR A 383 17.95 7.10 2.99
CA THR A 383 17.19 6.95 1.75
C THR A 383 17.86 7.77 0.66
N PHE A 384 18.11 7.14 -0.49
CA PHE A 384 18.70 7.79 -1.65
C PHE A 384 17.73 7.75 -2.82
N SER A 385 17.46 8.89 -3.43
CA SER A 385 16.81 8.95 -4.74
C SER A 385 17.82 8.70 -5.85
N VAL A 386 17.37 8.07 -6.93
CA VAL A 386 18.20 7.77 -8.10
C VAL A 386 18.01 8.82 -9.20
N TYR A 387 19.11 9.30 -9.75
CA TYR A 387 19.19 10.27 -10.83
C TYR A 387 20.09 9.75 -11.94
N VAL A 388 19.56 9.65 -13.16
CA VAL A 388 20.35 9.31 -14.36
C VAL A 388 20.29 10.50 -15.32
N ASN A 389 21.45 10.90 -15.86
CA ASN A 389 21.56 12.11 -16.68
C ASN A 389 21.03 13.40 -15.99
N GLY A 390 21.09 13.45 -14.66
CA GLY A 390 20.57 14.56 -13.86
C GLY A 390 19.04 14.59 -13.72
N ILE A 391 18.33 13.58 -14.23
CA ILE A 391 16.86 13.45 -14.18
C ILE A 391 16.52 12.39 -13.12
N PRO A 392 15.61 12.68 -12.17
CA PRO A 392 15.18 11.71 -11.17
C PRO A 392 14.37 10.58 -11.81
N ILE A 393 14.49 9.38 -11.25
CA ILE A 393 13.61 8.26 -11.58
C ILE A 393 12.51 8.22 -10.50
N ASN A 394 11.26 8.26 -10.95
CA ASN A 394 10.09 8.34 -10.08
C ASN A 394 10.00 7.12 -9.16
N TYR A 395 9.79 7.39 -7.87
CA TYR A 395 9.72 6.41 -6.77
C TYR A 395 10.91 5.45 -6.63
N MET A 396 11.98 5.63 -7.42
CA MET A 396 13.17 4.77 -7.36
C MET A 396 14.07 5.18 -6.21
N GLN A 397 14.22 4.29 -5.24
CA GLN A 397 14.92 4.58 -3.99
C GLN A 397 15.84 3.44 -3.57
N PHE A 398 16.99 3.81 -3.02
CA PHE A 398 17.88 2.89 -2.33
C PHE A 398 17.78 3.19 -0.84
N MET A 399 17.44 2.20 -0.04
CA MET A 399 17.30 2.33 1.41
C MET A 399 18.37 1.48 2.09
N ILE A 400 19.05 2.05 3.08
CA ILE A 400 20.07 1.34 3.84
C ILE A 400 20.05 1.74 5.31
N ASN A 401 20.08 0.73 6.18
CA ASN A 401 20.10 0.92 7.62
C ASN A 401 21.43 0.42 8.17
N ILE A 402 22.10 1.26 8.97
CA ILE A 402 23.41 0.99 9.55
C ILE A 402 23.30 0.94 11.07
N ASN A 403 23.82 -0.13 11.67
CA ASN A 403 23.97 -0.23 13.11
C ASN A 403 25.04 0.77 13.59
N THR A 404 24.67 1.66 14.51
CA THR A 404 25.57 2.71 15.01
C THR A 404 26.66 2.21 15.96
N GLU A 405 26.58 0.98 16.48
CA GLU A 405 27.56 0.42 17.40
C GLU A 405 28.81 -0.08 16.65
N ASN A 406 28.61 -0.80 15.55
CA ASN A 406 29.68 -1.47 14.79
C ASN A 406 29.75 -1.03 13.32
N GLY A 407 28.73 -0.34 12.81
CA GLY A 407 28.65 0.08 11.41
C GLY A 407 28.26 -1.03 10.45
N ALA A 408 27.67 -2.13 10.94
CA ALA A 408 27.17 -3.21 10.11
C ALA A 408 25.89 -2.77 9.37
N VAL A 409 25.72 -3.28 8.14
CA VAL A 409 24.45 -3.15 7.43
C VAL A 409 23.42 -4.05 8.10
N MET A 410 22.26 -3.48 8.43
CA MET A 410 21.12 -4.19 9.02
C MET A 410 19.99 -4.39 8.01
N HIS A 411 19.84 -3.46 7.07
CA HIS A 411 18.88 -3.55 5.99
C HIS A 411 19.44 -2.87 4.75
N TYR A 412 19.17 -3.44 3.59
CA TYR A 412 19.38 -2.82 2.29
C TYR A 412 18.24 -3.22 1.36
N SER A 413 17.71 -2.24 0.65
CA SER A 413 16.78 -2.43 -0.46
C SER A 413 17.20 -1.50 -1.58
N GLY A 414 17.36 -2.06 -2.77
CA GLY A 414 17.75 -1.33 -3.97
C GLY A 414 17.39 -2.14 -5.21
N GLU A 415 17.98 -1.75 -6.34
CA GLU A 415 17.58 -2.22 -7.66
C GLU A 415 18.79 -2.66 -8.48
N PRO A 416 18.64 -3.62 -9.40
CA PRO A 416 19.75 -4.10 -10.21
C PRO A 416 20.28 -2.99 -11.14
N SER A 417 21.59 -2.98 -11.43
CA SER A 417 22.27 -1.92 -12.16
C SER A 417 21.91 -1.81 -13.65
N ASN A 418 21.09 -2.73 -14.17
CA ASN A 418 20.68 -2.76 -15.57
C ASN A 418 19.88 -1.51 -15.97
N PHE A 419 19.01 -0.98 -15.11
CA PHE A 419 18.22 0.23 -15.41
C PHE A 419 19.13 1.44 -15.65
N ILE A 420 20.27 1.54 -14.95
CA ILE A 420 21.23 2.64 -15.14
C ILE A 420 21.78 2.58 -16.57
N LYS A 421 22.23 1.40 -17.00
CA LYS A 421 22.79 1.19 -18.35
C LYS A 421 21.75 1.46 -19.42
N GLU A 422 20.52 1.03 -19.19
CA GLU A 422 19.39 1.30 -20.08
C GLU A 422 19.13 2.81 -20.20
N LEU A 423 18.87 3.50 -19.09
CA LEU A 423 18.49 4.91 -19.08
C LEU A 423 19.60 5.86 -19.57
N LEU A 424 20.87 5.46 -19.47
CA LEU A 424 21.98 6.19 -20.07
C LEU A 424 21.90 6.24 -21.61
N THR A 425 21.17 5.32 -22.25
CA THR A 425 21.00 5.29 -23.71
C THR A 425 19.81 6.12 -24.21
N TYR A 426 18.95 6.59 -23.30
CA TYR A 426 17.71 7.29 -23.66
C TYR A 426 17.97 8.71 -24.15
N GLU A 427 17.12 9.17 -25.07
CA GLU A 427 17.02 10.60 -25.42
C GLU A 427 16.46 11.36 -24.20
N THR A 428 17.26 12.26 -23.63
CA THR A 428 16.91 13.00 -22.41
C THR A 428 16.47 14.44 -22.67
N THR A 429 16.47 14.87 -23.93
CA THR A 429 16.02 16.20 -24.32
C THR A 429 14.53 16.14 -24.66
N PRO A 430 13.64 16.73 -23.84
CA PRO A 430 12.22 16.79 -24.14
C PRO A 430 11.96 17.49 -25.48
N LYS A 431 11.05 16.95 -26.28
CA LYS A 431 10.55 17.62 -27.50
C LYS A 431 9.36 18.54 -27.19
N VAL A 432 8.71 18.30 -26.06
CA VAL A 432 7.69 19.16 -25.48
C VAL A 432 8.30 19.95 -24.36
N THR A 433 8.07 21.26 -24.36
CA THR A 433 8.53 22.15 -23.28
C THR A 433 7.69 21.95 -22.02
N LYS A 434 8.29 22.17 -20.85
CA LYS A 434 7.61 22.14 -19.55
C LYS A 434 6.34 23.01 -19.54
N GLU A 435 6.41 24.21 -20.12
CA GLU A 435 5.31 25.16 -20.19
C GLU A 435 4.13 24.62 -21.00
N LYS A 436 4.41 23.86 -22.07
CA LYS A 436 3.38 23.25 -22.90
C LYS A 436 2.71 22.07 -22.20
N ALA A 437 3.50 21.24 -21.50
CA ALA A 437 2.96 20.17 -20.67
C ALA A 437 2.09 20.73 -19.53
N LEU A 438 2.52 21.83 -18.91
CA LEU A 438 1.75 22.52 -17.87
C LEU A 438 0.43 23.07 -18.40
N GLU A 439 0.41 23.70 -19.58
CA GLU A 439 -0.82 24.17 -20.24
C GLU A 439 -1.82 23.02 -20.45
N ILE A 440 -1.35 21.90 -21.00
CA ILE A 440 -2.18 20.70 -21.24
C ILE A 440 -2.78 20.17 -19.92
N TYR A 441 -1.98 20.11 -18.87
CA TYR A 441 -2.44 19.62 -17.57
C TYR A 441 -3.43 20.59 -16.90
N GLN A 442 -3.14 21.90 -16.90
CA GLN A 442 -4.01 22.94 -16.32
C GLN A 442 -5.40 22.98 -16.95
N GLU A 443 -5.53 22.69 -18.25
CA GLU A 443 -6.82 22.57 -18.93
C GLU A 443 -7.67 21.40 -18.40
N ALA A 444 -7.02 20.36 -17.87
CA ALA A 444 -7.67 19.16 -17.34
C ALA A 444 -7.97 19.25 -15.83
N ILE A 445 -7.35 20.16 -15.09
CA ILE A 445 -7.59 20.30 -13.64
C ILE A 445 -9.07 20.58 -13.37
N ARG A 446 -9.64 19.83 -12.44
CA ARG A 446 -10.97 19.97 -11.85
C ARG A 446 -10.85 19.89 -10.34
N VAL A 447 -11.94 20.21 -9.65
CA VAL A 447 -12.06 20.00 -8.21
C VAL A 447 -13.34 19.24 -7.89
N LYS A 448 -13.26 18.38 -6.88
CA LYS A 448 -14.39 17.64 -6.34
C LYS A 448 -14.58 18.02 -4.87
N LEU A 449 -15.79 18.41 -4.49
CA LEU A 449 -16.12 18.66 -3.10
C LEU A 449 -16.43 17.33 -2.40
N GLU A 450 -15.76 17.04 -1.28
CA GLU A 450 -15.94 15.79 -0.53
C GLU A 450 -15.68 15.97 0.97
N TRP A 451 -16.28 15.09 1.77
CA TRP A 451 -15.98 15.01 3.20
C TRP A 451 -14.70 14.19 3.41
N PHE A 452 -13.79 14.73 4.23
CA PHE A 452 -12.55 14.11 4.65
C PHE A 452 -12.60 13.83 6.16
N ILE A 453 -11.99 12.73 6.60
CA ILE A 453 -11.82 12.41 8.02
C ILE A 453 -10.40 12.77 8.42
N ASP A 454 -10.30 13.62 9.44
CA ASP A 454 -9.05 13.83 10.16
C ASP A 454 -8.82 12.65 11.11
N HIS A 455 -7.88 11.79 10.75
CA HIS A 455 -7.51 10.59 11.51
C HIS A 455 -6.54 10.88 12.66
N ASP A 456 -5.95 12.09 12.71
CA ASP A 456 -4.97 12.47 13.74
C ASP A 456 -5.64 13.13 14.96
N ALA A 457 -6.93 13.44 14.87
CA ALA A 457 -7.72 13.98 15.97
C ALA A 457 -8.12 12.88 16.98
N GLU A 458 -8.08 13.21 18.28
CA GLU A 458 -8.53 12.31 19.37
C GLU A 458 -10.00 11.88 19.20
N GLU A 459 -10.81 12.70 18.53
CA GLU A 459 -12.19 12.41 18.14
C GLU A 459 -12.34 12.50 16.62
N THR A 460 -13.14 11.61 16.02
CA THR A 460 -13.42 11.65 14.57
C THR A 460 -13.97 13.00 14.16
N LYS A 461 -13.21 13.73 13.33
CA LYS A 461 -13.57 15.04 12.83
C LYS A 461 -13.70 15.01 11.32
N TYR A 462 -14.81 15.56 10.83
CA TYR A 462 -15.10 15.66 9.41
C TYR A 462 -14.85 17.08 8.92
N GLU A 463 -14.09 17.20 7.83
CA GLU A 463 -13.79 18.46 7.15
C GLU A 463 -14.27 18.40 5.71
N LEU A 464 -14.87 19.50 5.23
CA LEU A 464 -15.34 19.59 3.85
C LEU A 464 -14.23 20.19 2.99
N LEU A 465 -13.73 19.44 2.02
CA LEU A 465 -12.57 19.82 1.21
C LEU A 465 -12.89 19.77 -0.29
N TYR A 466 -12.26 20.66 -1.05
CA TYR A 466 -12.07 20.49 -2.48
C TYR A 466 -10.82 19.66 -2.72
N LYS A 467 -10.99 18.50 -3.36
CA LYS A 467 -9.89 17.66 -3.86
C LYS A 467 -9.59 17.97 -5.31
N GLN A 468 -8.32 18.25 -5.62
CA GLN A 468 -7.83 18.38 -6.99
C GLN A 468 -7.89 17.01 -7.71
N THR A 469 -8.41 17.01 -8.93
CA THR A 469 -8.48 15.82 -9.80
C THR A 469 -8.37 16.25 -11.27
N THR A 470 -8.08 15.30 -12.14
CA THR A 470 -8.20 15.46 -13.61
C THR A 470 -9.27 14.53 -14.20
N ASP A 471 -10.06 13.89 -13.34
CA ASP A 471 -11.13 12.99 -13.72
C ASP A 471 -12.20 13.74 -14.52
N GLU A 472 -12.44 13.25 -15.74
CA GLU A 472 -13.48 13.78 -16.62
C GLU A 472 -14.86 13.62 -15.99
N ASN A 473 -15.05 12.58 -15.17
CA ASN A 473 -16.28 12.23 -14.47
C ASN A 473 -16.29 12.68 -13.00
N HIS A 474 -15.47 13.65 -12.57
CA HIS A 474 -15.33 14.09 -11.17
C HIS A 474 -16.65 14.46 -10.44
N LYS A 475 -17.73 14.75 -11.18
CA LYS A 475 -19.08 15.04 -10.64
C LYS A 475 -19.91 13.79 -10.41
N GLU A 476 -19.55 12.69 -11.06
CA GLU A 476 -20.18 11.40 -10.88
C GLU A 476 -19.48 10.66 -9.75
N PRO A 477 -20.22 10.10 -8.79
CA PRO A 477 -19.60 9.61 -7.57
C PRO A 477 -18.60 8.48 -7.78
N PHE A 478 -18.79 7.58 -8.76
CA PHE A 478 -18.18 6.24 -8.72
C PHE A 478 -18.02 5.47 -10.06
N GLU A 479 -18.05 6.10 -11.23
CA GLU A 479 -17.66 5.39 -12.46
C GLU A 479 -16.13 5.21 -12.51
N CYS A 480 -15.62 4.32 -13.38
CA CYS A 480 -14.20 4.08 -13.61
C CYS A 480 -13.46 5.38 -13.93
N SER A 481 -13.01 6.08 -12.90
CA SER A 481 -12.37 7.39 -12.97
C SER A 481 -10.95 7.19 -13.48
N ARG A 482 -10.68 7.68 -14.69
CA ARG A 482 -9.33 7.81 -15.22
C ARG A 482 -8.82 9.21 -14.95
N GLU A 483 -7.60 9.32 -14.44
CA GLU A 483 -6.94 10.60 -14.18
C GLU A 483 -5.68 10.70 -15.04
N ILE A 484 -5.38 11.91 -15.52
CA ILE A 484 -4.10 12.19 -16.16
C ILE A 484 -3.02 12.10 -15.08
N ARG A 485 -2.15 11.12 -15.23
CA ARG A 485 -1.04 10.90 -14.32
C ARG A 485 0.22 11.63 -14.78
N TYR A 486 0.49 11.61 -16.08
CA TYR A 486 1.66 12.24 -16.67
C TYR A 486 1.37 12.85 -18.05
N ILE A 487 2.27 13.70 -18.52
CA ILE A 487 2.34 14.16 -19.91
C ILE A 487 3.65 13.63 -20.52
N ASP A 488 3.58 12.95 -21.66
CA ASP A 488 4.78 12.43 -22.33
C ASP A 488 5.70 13.60 -22.76
N ALA A 489 6.99 13.53 -22.42
CA ALA A 489 7.93 14.63 -22.66
C ALA A 489 8.37 14.76 -24.13
N HIS A 490 8.10 13.75 -24.96
CA HIS A 490 8.44 13.70 -26.38
C HIS A 490 7.24 13.97 -27.29
N THR A 491 6.06 13.45 -26.96
CA THR A 491 4.85 13.57 -27.78
C THR A 491 3.87 14.61 -27.26
N GLY A 492 3.87 14.87 -25.95
CA GLY A 492 2.90 15.74 -25.28
C GLY A 492 1.54 15.08 -25.06
N GLU A 493 1.44 13.77 -25.30
CA GLU A 493 0.22 13.01 -25.08
C GLU A 493 -0.04 12.80 -23.59
N LYS A 494 -1.33 12.75 -23.23
CA LYS A 494 -1.79 12.48 -21.87
C LYS A 494 -1.63 10.99 -21.58
N ILE A 495 -1.02 10.68 -20.45
CA ILE A 495 -0.90 9.33 -19.92
C ILE A 495 -1.89 9.20 -18.76
N TRP A 496 -2.88 8.34 -18.93
CA TRP A 496 -4.00 8.16 -18.01
C TRP A 496 -3.79 6.95 -17.11
N SER A 497 -4.14 7.06 -15.83
CA SER A 497 -4.35 5.90 -14.96
C SER A 497 -5.68 5.23 -15.28
N LYS A 498 -5.73 3.90 -15.20
CA LYS A 498 -6.97 3.12 -15.39
C LYS A 498 -7.85 3.14 -14.15
#